data_AF-A0A942NZR2-F1
#
_entry.id   AF-A0A942NZR2-F1
#
_cell.length_a   1.000
_cell.length_b   1.000
_cell.length_c   1.000
_cell.angle_alpha   90.00
_cell.angle_beta   90.00
_cell.angle_gamma   90.00
#
_symmetry.space_group_name_H-M   'P 1'
#
loop_
_entity.id
_entity.type
_entity.pdbx_description
1 polymer ?
#
loop_
_entity_poly.entity_id
_entity_poly.type
_entity_poly.pdbx_seq_one_letter_code
_entity_poly.pdbx_strand_id
1 'polypeptide(L)'
;MLLPKKAGFLQEVLIVVLYIILLNNYIGRKDLVIIADGKGYYDYLPAMFIYKDLNFNYIDTLVTDLYNHKTYNIGINPQIDGKKINKYFIGTSVVQMPFFLVAHQIALNNSEYVPDGYSIIYQRFISYSALFYLFFGLFFIRKLLQLRKVPLLWIVVLQLAVLFASSLMHYASAEASFSHVYSFAFVAAFAFLVTLYSQSGKSRDLYLAALVFGIIVLIRPANGLVFVFIPFLYENLKSLSDDVKRLFTKDLFQLTIAVSIALIIVAIQPIIWYIETGFFFLKSYSNETFDFTEFHLHDFLFSYRKGFFVYAPVFLVLIALGSYGFLVKKNFWKTITFLLAFIIVTYVLSSWWVWFYGGSYGARVMIDYYSLIIVFASSAFTLKSNRFKIIISLAILSFSYISIIQTYQYQSFILDWGEMNKEKFWKVFLKTEDKYRGLVWLKTYDLSGKEVRFSKDYPKAMLKSTVNKGYSTIDTIFFQAETSKDFKEEKALVKLDIVTSFQEGTDEIIVVVDNPDGSNRYYSSQVLIRGPGKENFSGTTTLYYEFKKEKLDDGLLKIFYIKNEDDSKILDIELRIFDF
;
A
#
# COMPACT_ATOMS: atom_id res chain seq x y z
N MET A 1 -5.19 42.72 16.42
CA MET A 1 -5.22 41.95 15.15
C MET A 1 -5.80 40.58 15.47
N LEU A 2 -7.10 40.38 15.16
CA LEU A 2 -7.88 39.19 15.54
C LEU A 2 -7.23 37.92 14.97
N LEU A 3 -6.98 36.93 15.84
CA LEU A 3 -6.67 35.57 15.41
C LEU A 3 -7.76 35.13 14.40
N PRO A 4 -7.42 34.67 13.19
CA PRO A 4 -8.42 34.21 12.23
C PRO A 4 -9.27 33.11 12.91
N LYS A 5 -10.61 33.18 12.72
CA LYS A 5 -11.60 32.28 13.33
C LYS A 5 -11.01 30.89 13.56
N LYS A 6 -10.96 30.43 14.83
CA LYS A 6 -10.51 29.09 15.19
C LYS A 6 -11.31 28.10 14.35
N ALA A 7 -10.72 27.60 13.27
CA ALA A 7 -11.31 26.53 12.50
C ALA A 7 -11.41 25.31 13.43
N GLY A 8 -12.63 24.93 13.77
CA GLY A 8 -12.92 23.72 14.53
C GLY A 8 -12.65 22.48 13.69
N PHE A 9 -12.66 21.32 14.35
CA PHE A 9 -12.44 20.00 13.73
C PHE A 9 -13.45 19.63 12.63
N LEU A 10 -14.52 20.41 12.47
CA LEU A 10 -15.58 20.18 11.50
C LEU A 10 -15.05 20.02 10.08
N GLN A 11 -14.03 20.79 9.68
CA GLN A 11 -13.50 20.68 8.31
C GLN A 11 -12.80 19.34 8.05
N GLU A 12 -12.02 18.81 8.99
CA GLU A 12 -11.39 17.50 8.81
C GLU A 12 -12.43 16.39 8.83
N VAL A 13 -13.47 16.52 9.66
CA VAL A 13 -14.63 15.62 9.63
C VAL A 13 -15.29 15.65 8.24
N LEU A 14 -15.54 16.84 7.68
CA LEU A 14 -16.12 16.96 6.34
C LEU A 14 -15.22 16.37 5.25
N ILE A 15 -13.90 16.55 5.34
CA ILE A 15 -12.95 15.95 4.39
C ILE A 15 -12.98 14.41 4.50
N VAL A 16 -12.99 13.85 5.71
CA VAL A 16 -13.07 12.40 5.93
C VAL A 16 -14.42 11.85 5.48
N VAL A 17 -15.52 12.56 5.74
CA VAL A 17 -16.86 12.18 5.24
C VAL A 17 -16.91 12.21 3.71
N LEU A 18 -16.38 13.26 3.07
CA LEU A 18 -16.27 13.33 1.61
C LEU A 18 -15.45 12.15 1.07
N TYR A 19 -14.34 11.82 1.72
CA TYR A 19 -13.52 10.68 1.36
C TYR A 19 -14.29 9.35 1.49
N ILE A 20 -15.05 9.15 2.57
CA ILE A 20 -15.90 7.97 2.75
C ILE A 20 -16.98 7.89 1.66
N ILE A 21 -17.62 9.02 1.30
CA ILE A 21 -18.61 9.07 0.21
C ILE A 21 -17.95 8.69 -1.12
N LEU A 22 -16.77 9.22 -1.41
CA LEU A 22 -16.03 8.89 -2.62
C LEU A 22 -15.71 7.39 -2.70
N LEU A 23 -15.25 6.80 -1.60
CA LEU A 23 -14.97 5.37 -1.51
C LEU A 23 -16.22 4.54 -1.79
N ASN A 24 -17.34 4.86 -1.14
CA ASN A 24 -18.56 4.07 -1.22
C ASN A 24 -19.21 4.08 -2.60
N ASN A 25 -19.13 5.21 -3.29
CA ASN A 25 -19.90 5.43 -4.52
C ASN A 25 -19.07 5.23 -5.79
N TYR A 26 -17.74 5.36 -5.73
CA TYR A 26 -16.91 5.42 -6.93
C TYR A 26 -15.68 4.52 -6.93
N ILE A 27 -15.07 4.23 -5.78
CA ILE A 27 -13.82 3.44 -5.73
C ILE A 27 -14.09 1.99 -5.32
N GLY A 28 -14.97 1.78 -4.35
CA GLY A 28 -15.21 0.50 -3.71
C GLY A 28 -14.48 0.39 -2.36
N ARG A 29 -15.14 -0.25 -1.38
CA ARG A 29 -14.51 -0.63 -0.12
C ARG A 29 -13.88 -2.01 -0.27
N LYS A 30 -12.72 -2.20 0.36
CA LYS A 30 -12.16 -3.54 0.59
C LYS A 30 -12.52 -3.95 2.01
N ASP A 31 -13.24 -5.05 2.15
CA ASP A 31 -13.60 -5.60 3.46
C ASP A 31 -12.42 -6.32 4.12
N LEU A 32 -11.51 -6.87 3.31
CA LEU A 32 -10.29 -7.53 3.77
C LEU A 32 -9.11 -6.54 3.72
N VAL A 33 -8.71 -6.02 4.88
CA VAL A 33 -7.65 -5.00 4.98
C VAL A 33 -6.41 -5.48 5.72
N ILE A 34 -6.51 -6.53 6.54
CA ILE A 34 -5.38 -7.14 7.27
C ILE A 34 -4.71 -8.18 6.34
N ILE A 35 -3.88 -7.71 5.41
CA ILE A 35 -3.25 -8.54 4.38
C ILE A 35 -1.80 -8.10 4.14
N ALA A 36 -1.00 -8.96 3.50
CA ALA A 36 0.38 -8.66 3.09
C ALA A 36 1.22 -8.03 4.24
N ASP A 37 1.99 -6.97 3.98
CA ASP A 37 2.81 -6.30 4.99
C ASP A 37 1.96 -5.82 6.18
N GLY A 38 0.73 -5.35 5.91
CA GLY A 38 -0.23 -4.92 6.91
C GLY A 38 -0.61 -6.01 7.90
N LYS A 39 -0.68 -7.27 7.45
CA LYS A 39 -0.85 -8.42 8.34
C LYS A 39 0.35 -8.60 9.27
N GLY A 40 1.57 -8.51 8.74
CA GLY A 40 2.79 -8.57 9.56
C GLY A 40 2.84 -7.48 10.63
N TYR A 41 2.44 -6.25 10.28
CA TYR A 41 2.30 -5.16 11.25
C TYR A 41 1.24 -5.38 12.32
N TYR A 42 0.21 -6.19 12.05
CA TYR A 42 -0.96 -6.41 12.90
C TYR A 42 -0.85 -7.65 13.80
N ASP A 43 -0.19 -8.71 13.34
CA ASP A 43 -0.22 -10.04 13.96
C ASP A 43 0.27 -10.09 15.41
N TYR A 44 1.03 -9.09 15.86
CA TYR A 44 1.40 -8.95 17.27
C TYR A 44 0.18 -8.85 18.21
N LEU A 45 -0.92 -8.26 17.75
CA LEU A 45 -2.15 -8.09 18.55
C LEU A 45 -2.81 -9.45 18.88
N PRO A 46 -3.24 -10.27 17.90
CA PRO A 46 -3.79 -11.59 18.20
C PRO A 46 -2.78 -12.50 18.90
N ALA A 47 -1.50 -12.45 18.52
CA ALA A 47 -0.44 -13.22 19.18
C ALA A 47 -0.37 -12.94 20.69
N MET A 48 -0.41 -11.67 21.08
CA MET A 48 -0.30 -11.24 22.48
C MET A 48 -1.60 -11.38 23.27
N PHE A 49 -2.74 -11.02 22.68
CA PHE A 49 -4.01 -10.93 23.41
C PHE A 49 -4.83 -12.21 23.37
N ILE A 50 -4.76 -12.99 22.29
CA ILE A 50 -5.64 -14.15 22.07
C ILE A 50 -4.84 -15.44 22.22
N TYR A 51 -3.84 -15.66 21.35
CA TYR A 51 -3.14 -16.95 21.26
C TYR A 51 -2.03 -17.12 22.30
N LYS A 52 -1.59 -16.03 22.95
CA LYS A 52 -0.48 -16.01 23.93
C LYS A 52 0.81 -16.63 23.38
N ASP A 53 1.06 -16.43 22.10
CA ASP A 53 2.17 -17.04 21.35
C ASP A 53 2.83 -16.00 20.45
N LEU A 54 3.91 -15.38 20.95
CA LEU A 54 4.75 -14.44 20.20
C LEU A 54 5.74 -15.14 19.26
N ASN A 55 5.78 -16.47 19.23
CA ASN A 55 6.50 -17.20 18.18
C ASN A 55 5.61 -17.59 17.01
N PHE A 56 4.33 -17.18 17.01
CA PHE A 56 3.43 -17.30 15.85
C PHE A 56 3.27 -18.74 15.31
N ASN A 57 3.39 -19.75 16.18
CA ASN A 57 3.20 -21.16 15.82
C ASN A 57 1.74 -21.44 15.48
N TYR A 58 0.79 -20.76 16.15
CA TYR A 58 -0.64 -20.87 15.86
C TYR A 58 -1.00 -20.61 14.38
N ILE A 59 -0.21 -19.81 13.68
CA ILE A 59 -0.42 -19.45 12.26
C ILE A 59 -0.36 -20.68 11.33
N ASP A 60 0.39 -21.72 11.70
CA ASP A 60 0.57 -22.90 10.84
C ASP A 60 -0.69 -23.76 10.73
N THR A 61 -1.60 -23.64 11.70
CA THR A 61 -2.81 -24.45 11.81
C THR A 61 -4.09 -23.62 11.77
N LEU A 62 -4.01 -22.31 12.02
CA LEU A 62 -5.18 -21.44 12.03
C LEU A 62 -5.77 -21.27 10.63
N VAL A 63 -7.02 -21.70 10.50
CA VAL A 63 -7.87 -21.43 9.34
C VAL A 63 -9.12 -20.71 9.85
N THR A 64 -9.39 -19.54 9.29
CA THR A 64 -10.59 -18.73 9.58
C THR A 64 -11.42 -18.62 8.30
N ASP A 65 -12.64 -18.08 8.41
CA ASP A 65 -13.50 -17.84 7.25
C ASP A 65 -12.86 -16.92 6.19
N LEU A 66 -11.89 -16.10 6.60
CA LEU A 66 -11.21 -15.13 5.74
C LEU A 66 -9.82 -15.58 5.28
N TYR A 67 -9.18 -16.49 6.01
CA TYR A 67 -7.76 -16.81 5.81
C TYR A 67 -7.46 -18.29 6.00
N ASN A 68 -6.60 -18.81 5.12
CA ASN A 68 -5.63 -19.81 5.52
C ASN A 68 -4.36 -19.08 5.98
N HIS A 69 -4.13 -19.00 7.30
CA HIS A 69 -3.06 -18.16 7.84
C HIS A 69 -1.67 -18.61 7.41
N LYS A 70 -1.44 -19.92 7.27
CA LYS A 70 -0.17 -20.45 6.75
C LYS A 70 0.16 -19.90 5.36
N THR A 71 -0.84 -19.80 4.48
CA THR A 71 -0.66 -19.25 3.12
C THR A 71 -0.50 -17.72 3.13
N TYR A 72 -1.30 -17.02 3.95
CA TYR A 72 -1.28 -15.55 3.99
C TYR A 72 -0.08 -14.96 4.74
N ASN A 73 0.67 -15.78 5.50
CA ASN A 73 1.86 -15.38 6.24
C ASN A 73 3.20 -15.75 5.57
N ILE A 74 3.16 -16.26 4.34
CA ILE A 74 4.38 -16.56 3.57
C ILE A 74 5.27 -15.30 3.49
N GLY A 75 6.50 -15.41 3.98
CA GLY A 75 7.48 -14.31 3.97
C GLY A 75 7.32 -13.26 5.07
N ILE A 76 6.32 -13.39 5.95
CA ILE A 76 6.12 -12.51 7.13
C ILE A 76 6.89 -13.04 8.34
N ASN A 77 6.85 -14.37 8.52
CA ASN A 77 7.38 -15.02 9.72
C ASN A 77 8.59 -15.93 9.41
N PRO A 78 9.80 -15.36 9.23
CA PRO A 78 11.00 -16.17 9.05
C PRO A 78 11.33 -16.96 10.33
N GLN A 79 12.07 -18.07 10.17
CA GLN A 79 12.67 -18.79 11.29
C GLN A 79 14.10 -18.28 11.53
N ILE A 80 14.38 -17.91 12.78
CA ILE A 80 15.71 -17.56 13.27
C ILE A 80 16.00 -18.43 14.49
N ASP A 81 17.09 -19.20 14.43
CA ASP A 81 17.50 -20.12 15.51
C ASP A 81 16.39 -21.09 15.94
N GLY A 82 15.72 -21.70 14.95
CA GLY A 82 14.60 -22.63 15.17
C GLY A 82 13.30 -21.99 15.66
N LYS A 83 13.28 -20.68 15.94
CA LYS A 83 12.09 -19.96 16.38
C LYS A 83 11.53 -19.11 15.26
N LYS A 84 10.21 -19.18 15.09
CA LYS A 84 9.49 -18.30 14.19
C LYS A 84 9.34 -16.93 14.86
N ILE A 85 9.67 -15.88 14.14
CA ILE A 85 9.54 -14.48 14.57
C ILE A 85 8.68 -13.71 13.58
N ASN A 86 8.39 -12.44 13.85
CA ASN A 86 7.78 -11.54 12.87
C ASN A 86 8.82 -10.53 12.37
N LYS A 87 8.96 -10.40 11.05
CA LYS A 87 10.00 -9.52 10.48
C LYS A 87 9.70 -8.03 10.64
N TYR A 88 8.43 -7.67 10.73
CA TYR A 88 7.97 -6.27 10.83
C TYR A 88 8.10 -5.74 12.25
N PHE A 89 8.07 -4.42 12.41
CA PHE A 89 8.14 -3.79 13.73
C PHE A 89 6.76 -3.68 14.37
N ILE A 90 6.71 -3.76 15.70
CA ILE A 90 5.45 -3.81 16.47
C ILE A 90 4.71 -2.46 16.55
N GLY A 91 5.35 -1.33 16.19
CA GLY A 91 4.77 -0.01 16.46
C GLY A 91 3.41 0.24 15.80
N THR A 92 3.17 -0.28 14.60
CA THR A 92 1.85 -0.20 13.95
C THR A 92 0.78 -0.93 14.77
N SER A 93 1.08 -2.11 15.30
CA SER A 93 0.19 -2.83 16.22
C SER A 93 -0.10 -2.03 17.48
N VAL A 94 0.91 -1.39 18.09
CA VAL A 94 0.72 -0.59 19.32
C VAL A 94 -0.31 0.53 19.09
N VAL A 95 -0.25 1.21 17.95
CA VAL A 95 -1.18 2.31 17.64
C VAL A 95 -2.56 1.80 17.18
N GLN A 96 -2.64 0.59 16.62
CA GLN A 96 -3.89 -0.08 16.27
C GLN A 96 -4.59 -0.71 17.48
N MET A 97 -3.85 -1.00 18.57
CA MET A 97 -4.32 -1.73 19.74
C MET A 97 -5.67 -1.25 20.31
N PRO A 98 -5.95 0.06 20.48
CA PRO A 98 -7.22 0.49 21.03
C PRO A 98 -8.42 0.04 20.19
N PHE A 99 -8.29 0.06 18.86
CA PHE A 99 -9.36 -0.36 17.95
C PHE A 99 -9.52 -1.88 17.94
N PHE A 100 -8.39 -2.61 17.99
CA PHE A 100 -8.39 -4.06 18.15
C PHE A 100 -9.10 -4.51 19.43
N LEU A 101 -8.82 -3.88 20.57
CA LEU A 101 -9.42 -4.26 21.84
C LEU A 101 -10.94 -4.03 21.84
N VAL A 102 -11.42 -2.95 21.21
CA VAL A 102 -12.86 -2.74 21.03
C VAL A 102 -13.46 -3.81 20.11
N ALA A 103 -12.81 -4.13 19.00
CA ALA A 103 -13.25 -5.21 18.12
C ALA A 103 -13.33 -6.56 18.84
N HIS A 104 -12.30 -6.86 19.65
CA HIS A 104 -12.22 -8.08 20.44
C HIS A 104 -13.35 -8.14 21.47
N GLN A 105 -13.61 -7.04 22.18
CA GLN A 105 -14.71 -6.96 23.15
C GLN A 105 -16.07 -7.16 22.45
N ILE A 106 -16.28 -6.60 21.26
CA ILE A 106 -17.51 -6.84 20.49
C ILE A 106 -17.61 -8.31 20.10
N ALA A 107 -16.53 -8.91 19.61
CA ALA A 107 -16.52 -10.32 19.20
C ALA A 107 -16.83 -11.27 20.36
N LEU A 108 -16.31 -10.98 21.56
CA LEU A 108 -16.59 -11.79 22.76
C LEU A 108 -18.06 -11.72 23.21
N ASN A 109 -18.75 -10.61 22.91
CA ASN A 109 -20.14 -10.38 23.38
C ASN A 109 -21.20 -10.55 22.29
N ASN A 110 -20.80 -10.91 21.06
CA ASN A 110 -21.72 -11.12 19.95
C ASN A 110 -21.39 -12.42 19.23
N SER A 111 -22.32 -13.38 19.28
CA SER A 111 -22.19 -14.71 18.66
C SER A 111 -22.06 -14.69 17.14
N GLU A 112 -22.35 -13.57 16.48
CA GLU A 112 -22.13 -13.40 15.03
C GLU A 112 -20.65 -13.30 14.64
N TYR A 113 -19.76 -12.99 15.58
CA TYR A 113 -18.34 -12.77 15.31
C TYR A 113 -17.46 -13.76 16.05
N VAL A 114 -16.56 -14.41 15.32
CA VAL A 114 -15.55 -15.27 15.93
C VAL A 114 -14.48 -14.39 16.60
N PRO A 115 -14.15 -14.58 17.89
CA PRO A 115 -13.14 -13.81 18.60
C PRO A 115 -11.71 -14.32 18.34
N ASP A 116 -11.38 -14.57 17.06
CA ASP A 116 -10.09 -15.14 16.60
C ASP A 116 -8.99 -14.10 16.34
N GLY A 117 -9.33 -12.81 16.38
CA GLY A 117 -8.42 -11.72 16.05
C GLY A 117 -8.37 -11.34 14.57
N TYR A 118 -9.17 -11.98 13.71
CA TYR A 118 -9.07 -11.83 12.25
C TYR A 118 -10.40 -11.73 11.53
N SER A 119 -11.50 -12.19 12.13
CA SER A 119 -12.85 -12.11 11.60
C SER A 119 -13.24 -10.68 11.19
N ILE A 120 -14.33 -10.54 10.45
CA ILE A 120 -14.70 -9.29 9.76
C ILE A 120 -14.79 -8.06 10.69
N ILE A 121 -15.10 -8.25 11.98
CA ILE A 121 -15.13 -7.16 12.96
C ILE A 121 -13.74 -6.54 13.16
N TYR A 122 -12.68 -7.34 13.20
CA TYR A 122 -11.30 -6.85 13.31
C TYR A 122 -10.89 -6.06 12.07
N GLN A 123 -11.23 -6.56 10.88
CA GLN A 123 -10.98 -5.86 9.61
C GLN A 123 -11.57 -4.45 9.63
N ARG A 124 -12.86 -4.35 10.00
CA ARG A 124 -13.60 -3.08 10.07
C ARG A 124 -12.97 -2.11 11.06
N PHE A 125 -12.60 -2.58 12.25
CA PHE A 125 -12.00 -1.73 13.28
C PHE A 125 -10.59 -1.27 12.91
N ILE A 126 -9.83 -2.06 12.16
CA ILE A 126 -8.56 -1.61 11.59
C ILE A 126 -8.77 -0.58 10.48
N SER A 127 -9.82 -0.70 9.65
CA SER A 127 -10.23 0.38 8.75
C SER A 127 -10.60 1.67 9.52
N TYR A 128 -11.33 1.56 10.64
CA TYR A 128 -11.65 2.71 11.49
C TYR A 128 -10.42 3.33 12.14
N SER A 129 -9.44 2.51 12.53
CA SER A 129 -8.13 2.96 12.99
C SER A 129 -7.43 3.82 11.94
N ALA A 130 -7.35 3.35 10.69
CA ALA A 130 -6.76 4.12 9.60
C ALA A 130 -7.47 5.46 9.36
N LEU A 131 -8.81 5.50 9.40
CA LEU A 131 -9.58 6.74 9.26
C LEU A 131 -9.35 7.71 10.43
N PHE A 132 -9.23 7.19 11.65
CA PHE A 132 -8.87 7.98 12.82
C PHE A 132 -7.48 8.61 12.68
N TYR A 133 -6.48 7.83 12.25
CA TYR A 133 -5.13 8.35 12.06
C TYR A 133 -5.00 9.27 10.84
N LEU A 134 -5.80 9.06 9.79
CA LEU A 134 -5.94 10.04 8.70
C LEU A 134 -6.46 11.38 9.24
N PHE A 135 -7.55 11.36 10.01
CA PHE A 135 -8.09 12.56 10.67
C PHE A 135 -7.04 13.21 11.58
N PHE A 136 -6.32 12.41 12.38
CA PHE A 136 -5.27 12.88 13.28
C PHE A 136 -4.14 13.60 12.53
N GLY A 137 -3.67 13.02 11.41
CA GLY A 137 -2.67 13.66 10.56
C GLY A 137 -3.15 14.97 9.95
N LEU A 138 -4.37 14.98 9.38
CA LEU A 138 -4.97 16.20 8.84
C LEU A 138 -5.15 17.28 9.92
N PHE A 139 -5.55 16.89 11.13
CA PHE A 139 -5.68 17.77 12.28
C PHE A 139 -4.36 18.47 12.63
N PHE A 140 -3.25 17.73 12.70
CA PHE A 140 -1.94 18.30 13.01
C PHE A 140 -1.37 19.13 11.87
N ILE A 141 -1.64 18.76 10.60
CA ILE A 141 -1.35 19.62 9.46
C ILE A 141 -2.04 20.98 9.62
N ARG A 142 -3.35 21.02 9.92
CA ARG A 142 -4.03 22.30 10.17
C ARG A 142 -3.33 23.09 11.27
N LYS A 143 -3.06 22.45 12.42
CA LYS A 143 -2.44 23.12 13.57
C LYS A 143 -1.10 23.75 13.19
N LEU A 144 -0.26 23.00 12.47
CA LEU A 144 1.03 23.47 11.98
C LEU A 144 0.90 24.59 10.95
N LEU A 145 -0.04 24.49 10.01
CA LEU A 145 -0.29 25.55 9.03
C LEU A 145 -0.89 26.83 9.68
N GLN A 146 -1.69 26.69 10.74
CA GLN A 146 -2.18 27.81 11.54
C GLN A 146 -1.04 28.52 12.29
N LEU A 147 -0.06 27.80 12.84
CA LEU A 147 1.15 28.39 13.43
C LEU A 147 1.92 29.22 12.39
N ARG A 148 1.91 28.78 11.12
CA ARG A 148 2.51 29.50 10.00
C ARG A 148 1.62 30.59 9.38
N LYS A 149 0.49 30.91 10.02
CA LYS A 149 -0.47 31.96 9.62
C LYS A 149 -1.04 31.75 8.21
N VAL A 150 -1.20 30.50 7.79
CA VAL A 150 -1.82 30.16 6.50
C VAL A 150 -3.32 30.41 6.59
N PRO A 151 -3.95 31.12 5.63
CA PRO A 151 -5.39 31.33 5.63
C PRO A 151 -6.17 30.01 5.53
N LEU A 152 -7.34 29.95 6.19
CA LEU A 152 -8.12 28.73 6.34
C LEU A 152 -8.44 28.02 5.02
N LEU A 153 -8.86 28.76 4.00
CA LEU A 153 -9.13 28.23 2.67
C LEU A 153 -7.95 27.40 2.13
N TRP A 154 -6.73 27.90 2.29
CA TRP A 154 -5.53 27.24 1.79
C TRP A 154 -5.12 26.04 2.63
N ILE A 155 -5.46 26.03 3.92
CA ILE A 155 -5.31 24.84 4.77
C ILE A 155 -6.18 23.71 4.21
N VAL A 156 -7.46 23.99 3.92
CA VAL A 156 -8.39 23.00 3.34
C VAL A 156 -7.89 22.52 1.97
N VAL A 157 -7.48 23.43 1.07
CA VAL A 157 -6.92 23.06 -0.24
C VAL A 157 -5.70 22.15 -0.11
N LEU A 158 -4.79 22.42 0.83
CA LEU A 158 -3.61 21.59 1.07
C LEU A 158 -3.97 20.22 1.70
N GLN A 159 -4.96 20.18 2.59
CA GLN A 159 -5.48 18.93 3.15
C GLN A 159 -6.17 18.07 2.07
N LEU A 160 -6.92 18.69 1.16
CA LEU A 160 -7.50 18.01 0.01
C LEU A 160 -6.41 17.49 -0.94
N ALA A 161 -5.37 18.31 -1.20
CA ALA A 161 -4.26 17.91 -2.06
C ALA A 161 -3.51 16.68 -1.51
N VAL A 162 -3.19 16.67 -0.22
CA VAL A 162 -2.46 15.53 0.36
C VAL A 162 -3.28 14.24 0.35
N LEU A 163 -4.59 14.32 0.53
CA LEU A 163 -5.45 13.13 0.53
C LEU A 163 -5.80 12.68 -0.89
N PHE A 164 -6.39 13.56 -1.70
CA PHE A 164 -7.01 13.18 -2.97
C PHE A 164 -6.07 13.21 -4.18
N ALA A 165 -4.95 13.94 -4.11
CA ALA A 165 -3.96 14.00 -5.19
C ALA A 165 -2.73 13.12 -4.93
N SER A 166 -2.86 12.10 -4.07
CA SER A 166 -1.77 11.19 -3.73
C SER A 166 -2.25 9.78 -3.42
N SER A 167 -1.27 8.87 -3.27
CA SER A 167 -1.55 7.51 -2.87
C SER A 167 -2.06 7.35 -1.43
N LEU A 168 -2.00 8.39 -0.57
CA LEU A 168 -2.50 8.32 0.81
C LEU A 168 -3.96 7.83 0.88
N MET A 169 -4.78 8.18 -0.12
CA MET A 169 -6.16 7.70 -0.24
C MET A 169 -6.26 6.17 -0.27
N HIS A 170 -5.35 5.49 -0.99
CA HIS A 170 -5.31 4.04 -1.06
C HIS A 170 -4.93 3.41 0.30
N TYR A 171 -3.87 3.94 0.93
CA TYR A 171 -3.35 3.40 2.20
C TYR A 171 -4.21 3.76 3.42
N ALA A 172 -5.13 4.72 3.29
CA ALA A 172 -6.14 5.02 4.30
C ALA A 172 -7.45 4.24 4.12
N SER A 173 -7.53 3.32 3.15
CA SER A 173 -8.69 2.44 2.93
C SER A 173 -8.28 1.00 2.65
N ALA A 174 -7.97 0.67 1.40
CA ALA A 174 -7.71 -0.69 0.95
C ALA A 174 -6.53 -1.35 1.68
N GLU A 175 -5.50 -0.57 2.02
CA GLU A 175 -4.34 -1.04 2.77
C GLU A 175 -4.29 -0.42 4.19
N ALA A 176 -5.45 -0.28 4.83
CA ALA A 176 -5.60 0.36 6.15
C ALA A 176 -4.75 -0.24 7.29
N SER A 177 -4.33 -1.51 7.17
CA SER A 177 -3.47 -2.15 8.17
C SER A 177 -1.99 -1.80 8.00
N PHE A 178 -1.59 -1.19 6.88
CA PHE A 178 -0.21 -0.82 6.61
C PHE A 178 0.22 0.39 7.45
N SER A 179 1.52 0.48 7.74
CA SER A 179 2.15 1.49 8.58
C SER A 179 2.05 2.96 8.11
N HIS A 180 1.69 3.22 6.85
CA HIS A 180 1.89 4.52 6.19
C HIS A 180 0.97 5.64 6.71
N VAL A 181 -0.34 5.38 6.82
CA VAL A 181 -1.29 6.39 7.32
C VAL A 181 -0.98 6.76 8.78
N TYR A 182 -0.55 5.79 9.59
CA TYR A 182 -0.11 6.00 10.97
C TYR A 182 1.17 6.83 11.03
N SER A 183 2.16 6.49 10.21
CA SER A 183 3.43 7.22 10.11
C SER A 183 3.19 8.67 9.68
N PHE A 184 2.39 8.90 8.64
CA PHE A 184 1.97 10.23 8.20
C PHE A 184 1.38 11.06 9.35
N ALA A 185 0.52 10.45 10.17
CA ALA A 185 -0.16 11.10 11.26
C ALA A 185 0.81 11.53 12.37
N PHE A 186 1.71 10.64 12.78
CA PHE A 186 2.72 10.94 13.80
C PHE A 186 3.81 11.87 13.30
N VAL A 187 4.22 11.78 12.03
CA VAL A 187 5.17 12.75 11.42
C VAL A 187 4.55 14.15 11.39
N ALA A 188 3.26 14.29 11.08
CA ALA A 188 2.57 15.58 11.16
C ALA A 188 2.53 16.13 12.59
N ALA A 189 2.26 15.26 13.58
CA ALA A 189 2.26 15.63 15.00
C ALA A 189 3.66 16.04 15.48
N PHE A 190 4.70 15.31 15.09
CA PHE A 190 6.10 15.63 15.39
C PHE A 190 6.48 16.99 14.84
N ALA A 191 6.21 17.24 13.55
CA ALA A 191 6.50 18.52 12.92
C ALA A 191 5.79 19.69 13.61
N PHE A 192 4.54 19.49 14.05
CA PHE A 192 3.80 20.46 14.85
C PHE A 192 4.46 20.72 16.21
N LEU A 193 4.80 19.66 16.97
CA LEU A 193 5.35 19.78 18.31
C LEU A 193 6.75 20.40 18.32
N VAL A 194 7.60 20.06 17.35
CA VAL A 194 8.93 20.69 17.17
C VAL A 194 8.78 22.17 16.83
N THR A 195 7.86 22.53 15.93
CA THR A 195 7.59 23.95 15.60
C THR A 195 7.00 24.70 16.79
N LEU A 196 6.17 24.04 17.61
CA LEU A 196 5.60 24.64 18.80
C LEU A 196 6.67 24.88 19.87
N TYR A 197 7.54 23.89 20.10
CA TYR A 197 8.69 24.00 21.00
C TYR A 197 9.64 25.12 20.57
N SER A 198 9.96 25.24 19.28
CA SER A 198 10.84 26.29 18.77
C SER A 198 10.27 27.71 18.97
N GLN A 199 8.96 27.85 19.18
CA GLN A 199 8.30 29.12 19.47
C GLN A 199 8.09 29.36 20.97
N SER A 200 7.85 28.30 21.74
CA SER A 200 7.42 28.38 23.14
C SER A 200 8.55 28.16 24.15
N GLY A 201 9.58 27.40 23.77
CA GLY A 201 10.64 26.90 24.66
C GLY A 201 10.16 25.94 25.76
N LYS A 202 8.90 25.47 25.72
CA LYS A 202 8.31 24.71 26.82
C LYS A 202 8.73 23.24 26.78
N SER A 203 9.25 22.72 27.88
CA SER A 203 9.70 21.32 27.99
C SER A 203 8.58 20.30 27.73
N ARG A 204 7.32 20.65 28.02
CA ARG A 204 6.16 19.82 27.65
C ARG A 204 6.14 19.50 26.14
N ASP A 205 6.39 20.50 25.30
CA ASP A 205 6.34 20.33 23.85
C ASP A 205 7.51 19.44 23.38
N LEU A 206 8.68 19.57 24.02
CA LEU A 206 9.84 18.70 23.81
C LEU A 206 9.54 17.24 24.22
N TYR A 207 8.95 17.02 25.39
CA TYR A 207 8.60 15.66 25.87
C TYR A 207 7.57 14.99 24.97
N LEU A 208 6.56 15.73 24.52
CA LEU A 208 5.57 15.24 23.57
C LEU A 208 6.20 14.97 22.20
N ALA A 209 7.11 15.82 21.73
CA ALA A 209 7.84 15.59 20.48
C ALA A 209 8.69 14.31 20.58
N ALA A 210 9.35 14.08 21.70
CA ALA A 210 10.15 12.87 21.93
C ALA A 210 9.31 11.60 22.05
N LEU A 211 8.15 11.66 22.72
CA LEU A 211 7.17 10.57 22.75
C LEU A 211 6.72 10.20 21.34
N VAL A 212 6.29 11.19 20.56
CA VAL A 212 5.86 10.99 19.17
C VAL A 212 7.00 10.48 18.31
N PHE A 213 8.22 10.97 18.49
CA PHE A 213 9.39 10.49 17.77
C PHE A 213 9.68 9.01 18.08
N GLY A 214 9.60 8.61 19.34
CA GLY A 214 9.73 7.21 19.74
C GLY A 214 8.70 6.32 19.04
N ILE A 215 7.45 6.78 18.92
CA ILE A 215 6.39 6.06 18.19
C ILE A 215 6.72 5.98 16.68
N ILE A 216 7.22 7.06 16.06
CA ILE A 216 7.61 7.06 14.64
C ILE A 216 8.67 5.97 14.37
N VAL A 217 9.71 5.91 15.20
CA VAL A 217 10.78 4.91 15.08
C VAL A 217 10.26 3.50 15.35
N LEU A 218 9.40 3.34 16.36
CA LEU A 218 8.80 2.05 16.69
C LEU A 218 7.88 1.53 15.57
N ILE A 219 7.16 2.40 14.88
CA ILE A 219 6.37 2.03 13.69
C ILE A 219 7.32 1.54 12.60
N ARG A 220 8.32 2.36 12.26
CA ARG A 220 9.35 2.04 11.26
C ARG A 220 10.65 2.79 11.56
N PRO A 221 11.78 2.09 11.78
CA PRO A 221 13.06 2.77 12.08
C PRO A 221 13.50 3.76 11.00
N ALA A 222 13.25 3.45 9.72
CA ALA A 222 13.55 4.34 8.61
C ALA A 222 12.83 5.69 8.70
N ASN A 223 11.68 5.77 9.38
CA ASN A 223 10.96 7.02 9.57
C ASN A 223 11.61 7.94 10.61
N GLY A 224 12.60 7.44 11.36
CA GLY A 224 13.48 8.26 12.19
C GLY A 224 14.21 9.35 11.40
N LEU A 225 14.33 9.21 10.07
CA LEU A 225 14.86 10.24 9.17
C LEU A 225 14.06 11.55 9.19
N VAL A 226 12.85 11.57 9.75
CA VAL A 226 12.10 12.80 10.03
C VAL A 226 12.95 13.84 10.80
N PHE A 227 13.93 13.40 11.60
CA PHE A 227 14.88 14.27 12.29
C PHE A 227 15.63 15.24 11.36
N VAL A 228 15.94 14.81 10.14
CA VAL A 228 16.68 15.64 9.17
C VAL A 228 15.87 16.88 8.76
N PHE A 229 14.55 16.89 8.96
CA PHE A 229 13.70 18.05 8.71
C PHE A 229 13.63 19.06 9.87
N ILE A 230 14.21 18.79 11.05
CA ILE A 230 14.19 19.75 12.17
C ILE A 230 14.71 21.14 11.77
N PRO A 231 15.84 21.30 11.05
CA PRO A 231 16.32 22.61 10.65
C PRO A 231 15.30 23.44 9.85
N PHE A 232 14.49 22.80 9.02
CA PHE A 232 13.40 23.43 8.25
C PHE A 232 12.23 23.91 9.14
N LEU A 233 12.00 23.25 10.27
CA LEU A 233 10.92 23.61 11.20
C LEU A 233 11.25 24.88 12.00
N TYR A 234 12.55 25.17 12.19
CA TYR A 234 13.05 26.39 12.82
C TYR A 234 13.03 27.60 11.86
N GLU A 235 12.97 28.81 12.43
CA GLU A 235 12.92 30.04 11.64
C GLU A 235 14.23 30.35 10.91
N ASN A 236 15.36 30.10 11.59
CA ASN A 236 16.71 30.31 11.05
C ASN A 236 17.76 29.52 11.85
N LEU A 237 18.98 29.45 11.33
CA LEU A 237 20.12 28.78 11.97
C LEU A 237 20.39 29.27 13.40
N LYS A 238 20.25 30.58 13.65
CA LYS A 238 20.50 31.16 14.97
C LYS A 238 19.52 30.61 16.01
N SER A 239 18.21 30.62 15.70
CA SER A 239 17.18 30.09 16.59
C SER A 239 17.38 28.60 16.92
N LEU A 240 17.78 27.80 15.93
CA LEU A 240 18.12 26.39 16.13
C LEU A 240 19.38 26.25 17.01
N SER A 241 20.43 27.00 16.69
CA SER A 241 21.69 26.95 17.43
C SER A 241 21.52 27.36 18.90
N ASP A 242 20.73 28.41 19.15
CA ASP A 242 20.44 28.91 20.49
C ASP A 242 19.67 27.86 21.32
N ASP A 243 18.66 27.21 20.73
CA ASP A 243 17.92 26.14 21.39
C ASP A 243 18.79 24.90 21.67
N VAL A 244 19.62 24.48 20.69
CA VAL A 244 20.56 23.36 20.87
C VAL A 244 21.56 23.68 21.98
N LYS A 245 22.17 24.87 21.97
CA LYS A 245 23.08 25.30 23.05
C LYS A 245 22.36 25.32 24.39
N ARG A 246 21.12 25.83 24.46
CA ARG A 246 20.33 25.84 25.69
C ARG A 246 20.10 24.44 26.23
N LEU A 247 19.73 23.48 25.36
CA LEU A 247 19.52 22.08 25.74
C LEU A 247 20.77 21.42 26.35
N PHE A 248 21.95 21.70 25.81
CA PHE A 248 23.20 21.10 26.31
C PHE A 248 23.88 21.87 27.45
N THR A 249 23.40 23.08 27.80
CA THR A 249 24.03 23.92 28.84
C THR A 249 23.12 24.20 30.03
N LYS A 250 21.83 24.46 29.81
CA LYS A 250 20.87 24.86 30.84
C LYS A 250 19.77 23.83 31.05
N ASP A 251 19.30 23.21 29.97
CA ASP A 251 18.14 22.32 29.99
C ASP A 251 18.54 20.83 29.86
N LEU A 252 19.74 20.45 30.32
CA LEU A 252 20.27 19.09 30.16
C LEU A 252 19.37 18.04 30.82
N PHE A 253 18.79 18.37 31.98
CA PHE A 253 17.84 17.49 32.67
C PHE A 253 16.58 17.24 31.82
N GLN A 254 16.04 18.28 31.19
CA GLN A 254 14.90 18.18 30.29
C GLN A 254 15.27 17.40 29.03
N LEU A 255 16.45 17.62 28.46
CA LEU A 255 16.94 16.82 27.34
C LEU A 255 17.02 15.34 27.69
N THR A 256 17.59 15.00 28.85
CA THR A 256 17.69 13.62 29.33
C THR A 256 16.31 12.98 29.47
N ILE A 257 15.34 13.66 30.08
CA ILE A 257 13.97 13.16 30.17
C ILE A 257 13.37 12.91 28.78
N ALA A 258 13.55 13.85 27.86
CA ALA A 258 13.03 13.70 26.50
C ALA A 258 13.64 12.47 25.79
N VAL A 259 14.96 12.31 25.87
CA VAL A 259 15.67 11.15 25.31
C VAL A 259 15.20 9.85 25.97
N SER A 260 15.07 9.82 27.30
CA SER A 260 14.56 8.65 28.02
C SER A 260 13.15 8.27 27.58
N ILE A 261 12.25 9.24 27.38
CA ILE A 261 10.89 8.98 26.87
C ILE A 261 10.96 8.30 25.49
N ALA A 262 11.74 8.83 24.56
CA ALA A 262 11.87 8.25 23.23
C ALA A 262 12.47 6.83 23.30
N LEU A 263 13.52 6.64 24.11
CA LEU A 263 14.18 5.34 24.28
C LEU A 263 13.27 4.29 24.91
N ILE A 264 12.43 4.65 25.90
CA ILE A 264 11.47 3.74 26.51
C ILE A 264 10.49 3.20 25.47
N ILE A 265 10.00 4.07 24.56
CA ILE A 265 9.09 3.63 23.49
C ILE A 265 9.82 2.74 22.48
N VAL A 266 11.03 3.13 22.05
CA VAL A 266 11.81 2.34 21.08
C VAL A 266 12.23 0.99 21.67
N ALA A 267 12.49 0.92 22.98
CA ALA A 267 12.87 -0.30 23.68
C ALA A 267 11.81 -1.41 23.64
N ILE A 268 10.55 -1.08 23.31
CA ILE A 268 9.50 -2.08 23.13
C ILE A 268 9.92 -3.12 22.07
N GLN A 269 10.56 -2.73 20.98
CA GLN A 269 10.97 -3.68 19.93
C GLN A 269 12.07 -4.65 20.41
N PRO A 270 13.22 -4.21 20.98
CA PRO A 270 14.19 -5.12 21.59
C PRO A 270 13.62 -6.05 22.64
N ILE A 271 12.66 -5.58 23.46
CA ILE A 271 12.00 -6.42 24.46
C ILE A 271 11.20 -7.54 23.79
N ILE A 272 10.46 -7.24 22.72
CA ILE A 272 9.74 -8.25 21.95
C ILE A 272 10.70 -9.28 21.37
N TRP A 273 11.79 -8.85 20.74
CA TRP A 273 12.81 -9.79 20.25
C TRP A 273 13.41 -10.66 21.35
N TYR A 274 13.64 -10.09 22.54
CA TYR A 274 14.15 -10.83 23.68
C TYR A 274 13.14 -11.90 24.16
N ILE A 275 11.84 -11.56 24.20
CA ILE A 275 10.79 -12.53 24.52
C ILE A 275 10.71 -13.64 23.46
N GLU A 276 10.77 -13.27 22.18
CA GLU A 276 10.69 -14.22 21.05
C GLU A 276 11.90 -15.15 20.99
N THR A 277 13.11 -14.63 21.22
CA THR A 277 14.36 -15.33 20.87
C THR A 277 15.36 -15.48 22.02
N GLY A 278 15.35 -14.58 23.00
CA GLY A 278 16.40 -14.44 24.01
C GLY A 278 17.47 -13.39 23.66
N PHE A 279 17.38 -12.74 22.50
CA PHE A 279 18.31 -11.70 22.06
C PHE A 279 17.62 -10.33 21.93
N PHE A 280 18.31 -9.26 22.38
CA PHE A 280 17.79 -7.89 22.28
C PHE A 280 17.90 -7.29 20.87
N PHE A 281 18.73 -7.86 19.99
CA PHE A 281 18.96 -7.34 18.65
C PHE A 281 18.94 -8.49 17.65
N LEU A 282 18.06 -8.39 16.65
CA LEU A 282 17.91 -9.37 15.60
C LEU A 282 17.89 -8.70 14.24
N LYS A 283 18.52 -9.35 13.26
CA LYS A 283 18.33 -9.02 11.85
C LYS A 283 17.04 -9.68 11.36
N SER A 284 15.90 -9.07 11.67
CA SER A 284 14.56 -9.62 11.36
C SER A 284 14.32 -9.72 9.84
N TYR A 285 14.92 -8.80 9.08
CA TYR A 285 15.00 -8.81 7.62
C TYR A 285 16.27 -9.52 7.15
N SER A 286 16.20 -10.82 6.84
CA SER A 286 17.40 -11.63 6.56
C SER A 286 18.19 -11.14 5.34
N ASN A 287 17.55 -11.10 4.16
CA ASN A 287 18.18 -10.78 2.87
C ASN A 287 17.78 -9.39 2.34
N GLU A 288 17.02 -8.63 3.12
CA GLU A 288 16.50 -7.32 2.72
C GLU A 288 17.28 -6.22 3.46
N THR A 289 18.17 -5.51 2.75
CA THR A 289 19.02 -4.47 3.35
C THR A 289 19.07 -3.21 2.50
N PHE A 290 19.57 -2.10 3.08
CA PHE A 290 19.93 -0.92 2.31
C PHE A 290 21.29 -1.14 1.65
N ASP A 291 21.37 -0.89 0.34
CA ASP A 291 22.60 -0.74 -0.41
C ASP A 291 22.77 0.73 -0.78
N PHE A 292 23.65 1.41 -0.04
CA PHE A 292 23.92 2.83 -0.24
C PHE A 292 24.82 3.13 -1.44
N THR A 293 25.41 2.10 -2.06
CA THR A 293 26.22 2.22 -3.29
C THR A 293 25.37 2.10 -4.55
N GLU A 294 24.33 1.26 -4.52
CA GLU A 294 23.38 1.05 -5.62
C GLU A 294 22.04 1.77 -5.34
N PHE A 295 22.03 3.10 -5.47
CA PHE A 295 20.83 3.91 -5.26
C PHE A 295 20.08 4.22 -6.58
N HIS A 296 18.75 4.15 -6.55
CA HIS A 296 17.90 4.35 -7.73
C HIS A 296 17.17 5.70 -7.72
N LEU A 297 17.88 6.81 -7.51
CA LEU A 297 17.26 8.14 -7.33
C LEU A 297 16.33 8.55 -8.47
N HIS A 298 16.80 8.44 -9.73
CA HIS A 298 15.99 8.82 -10.89
C HIS A 298 14.74 7.93 -11.02
N ASP A 299 14.91 6.62 -10.87
CA ASP A 299 13.80 5.67 -11.00
C ASP A 299 12.79 5.84 -9.87
N PHE A 300 13.27 6.01 -8.64
CA PHE A 300 12.44 6.27 -7.47
C PHE A 300 11.56 7.52 -7.61
N LEU A 301 12.03 8.54 -8.33
CA LEU A 301 11.28 9.77 -8.56
C LEU A 301 10.42 9.74 -9.82
N PHE A 302 10.91 9.17 -10.93
CA PHE A 302 10.34 9.37 -12.27
C PHE A 302 10.03 8.09 -13.06
N SER A 303 10.34 6.90 -12.55
CA SER A 303 10.03 5.66 -13.27
C SER A 303 8.52 5.40 -13.34
N TYR A 304 8.05 4.88 -14.47
CA TYR A 304 6.68 4.39 -14.61
C TYR A 304 6.39 3.17 -13.73
N ARG A 305 7.41 2.49 -13.19
CA ARG A 305 7.19 1.38 -12.27
C ARG A 305 6.51 1.84 -10.98
N LYS A 306 7.16 2.75 -10.24
CA LYS A 306 6.66 3.31 -8.95
C LYS A 306 7.12 4.74 -8.63
N GLY A 307 7.59 5.49 -9.62
CA GLY A 307 8.17 6.82 -9.42
C GLY A 307 7.26 7.78 -8.64
N PHE A 308 7.79 8.42 -7.60
CA PHE A 308 7.04 9.30 -6.71
C PHE A 308 6.27 10.40 -7.47
N PHE A 309 6.91 11.06 -8.43
CA PHE A 309 6.29 12.14 -9.20
C PHE A 309 5.43 11.65 -10.38
N VAL A 310 5.50 10.37 -10.73
CA VAL A 310 4.59 9.76 -11.73
C VAL A 310 3.22 9.50 -11.11
N TYR A 311 3.22 8.97 -9.89
CA TYR A 311 1.99 8.55 -9.19
C TYR A 311 1.45 9.61 -8.21
N ALA A 312 2.25 10.62 -7.85
CA ALA A 312 1.82 11.76 -7.07
C ALA A 312 2.46 13.08 -7.58
N PRO A 313 2.22 13.47 -8.85
CA PRO A 313 2.81 14.66 -9.49
C PRO A 313 2.53 15.98 -8.76
N VAL A 314 1.46 16.03 -7.95
CA VAL A 314 1.14 17.19 -7.10
C VAL A 314 2.32 17.58 -6.21
N PHE A 315 3.12 16.62 -5.72
CA PHE A 315 4.22 16.93 -4.82
C PHE A 315 5.40 17.58 -5.51
N LEU A 316 5.64 17.30 -6.79
CA LEU A 316 6.64 18.03 -7.57
C LEU A 316 6.26 19.52 -7.64
N VAL A 317 4.98 19.79 -7.93
CA VAL A 317 4.43 21.14 -7.94
C VAL A 317 4.53 21.78 -6.56
N LEU A 318 4.12 21.09 -5.49
CA LEU A 318 4.18 21.60 -4.12
C LEU A 318 5.62 21.93 -3.67
N ILE A 319 6.62 21.12 -4.05
CA ILE A 319 8.04 21.39 -3.79
C ILE A 319 8.49 22.64 -4.56
N ALA A 320 8.19 22.73 -5.86
CA ALA A 320 8.54 23.91 -6.66
C ALA A 320 7.93 25.20 -6.08
N LEU A 321 6.69 25.13 -5.61
CA LEU A 321 5.98 26.25 -4.99
C LEU A 321 6.53 26.64 -3.63
N GLY A 322 6.83 25.66 -2.78
CA GLY A 322 7.45 25.94 -1.48
C GLY A 322 8.78 26.65 -1.64
N SER A 323 9.60 26.21 -2.60
CA SER A 323 10.85 26.85 -2.99
C SER A 323 10.62 28.28 -3.44
N TYR A 324 9.71 28.49 -4.42
CA TYR A 324 9.36 29.83 -4.89
C TYR A 324 8.88 30.74 -3.75
N GLY A 325 7.98 30.26 -2.91
CA GLY A 325 7.39 31.03 -1.81
C GLY A 325 8.41 31.48 -0.77
N PHE A 326 9.37 30.63 -0.42
CA PHE A 326 10.44 31.01 0.50
C PHE A 326 11.51 31.90 -0.17
N LEU A 327 11.84 31.67 -1.45
CA LEU A 327 12.79 32.50 -2.20
C LEU A 327 12.26 33.94 -2.39
N VAL A 328 10.98 34.13 -2.72
CA VAL A 328 10.34 35.46 -2.80
C VAL A 328 10.39 36.19 -1.45
N LYS A 329 10.29 35.45 -0.35
CA LYS A 329 10.44 35.98 1.01
C LYS A 329 11.89 36.13 1.47
N LYS A 330 12.86 35.80 0.60
CA LYS A 330 14.30 35.79 0.89
C LYS A 330 14.70 34.89 2.08
N ASN A 331 13.93 33.84 2.34
CA ASN A 331 14.23 32.85 3.39
C ASN A 331 14.97 31.63 2.80
N PHE A 332 16.25 31.82 2.50
CA PHE A 332 17.10 30.76 1.94
C PHE A 332 17.31 29.59 2.90
N TRP A 333 17.31 29.86 4.22
CA TRP A 333 17.44 28.83 5.24
C TRP A 333 16.37 27.74 5.09
N LYS A 334 15.09 28.12 5.04
CA LYS A 334 13.99 27.14 4.92
C LYS A 334 14.00 26.42 3.57
N THR A 335 14.39 27.09 2.49
CA THR A 335 14.53 26.44 1.17
C THR A 335 15.63 25.39 1.18
N ILE A 336 16.85 25.77 1.60
CA ILE A 336 18.02 24.88 1.58
C ILE A 336 17.83 23.71 2.53
N THR A 337 17.42 23.97 3.77
CA THR A 337 17.25 22.90 4.77
C THR A 337 16.17 21.90 4.38
N PHE A 338 15.06 22.34 3.79
CA PHE A 338 14.03 21.44 3.29
C PHE A 338 14.52 20.61 2.10
N LEU A 339 15.14 21.24 1.09
CA LEU A 339 15.60 20.53 -0.10
C LEU A 339 16.71 19.53 0.24
N LEU A 340 17.64 19.89 1.12
CA LEU A 340 18.66 18.96 1.63
C LEU A 340 18.02 17.78 2.36
N ALA A 341 17.05 18.03 3.25
CA ALA A 341 16.34 16.96 3.94
C ALA A 341 15.57 16.03 2.98
N PHE A 342 14.90 16.61 1.98
CA PHE A 342 14.22 15.86 0.93
C PHE A 342 15.19 15.00 0.10
N ILE A 343 16.36 15.54 -0.27
CA ILE A 343 17.40 14.81 -0.99
C ILE A 343 17.94 13.64 -0.14
N ILE A 344 18.23 13.88 1.14
CA ILE A 344 18.73 12.84 2.06
C ILE A 344 17.71 11.72 2.22
N VAL A 345 16.44 12.05 2.45
CA VAL A 345 15.38 11.04 2.57
C VAL A 345 15.19 10.28 1.26
N THR A 346 15.17 10.97 0.13
CA THR A 346 15.04 10.32 -1.19
C THR A 346 16.21 9.38 -1.45
N TYR A 347 17.44 9.80 -1.13
CA TYR A 347 18.64 8.97 -1.24
C TYR A 347 18.50 7.70 -0.41
N VAL A 348 18.27 7.81 0.90
CA VAL A 348 18.16 6.64 1.78
C VAL A 348 17.03 5.71 1.33
N LEU A 349 15.86 6.24 0.98
CA LEU A 349 14.73 5.42 0.54
C LEU A 349 14.98 4.77 -0.83
N SER A 350 15.71 5.43 -1.73
CA SER A 350 16.07 4.87 -3.03
C SER A 350 17.18 3.81 -2.97
N SER A 351 17.87 3.70 -1.83
CA SER A 351 18.91 2.71 -1.53
C SER A 351 18.36 1.40 -0.94
N TRP A 352 17.04 1.26 -0.78
CA TRP A 352 16.48 -0.03 -0.36
C TRP A 352 16.66 -1.08 -1.47
N TRP A 353 17.04 -2.32 -1.13
CA TRP A 353 17.33 -3.40 -2.09
C TRP A 353 16.28 -3.55 -3.21
N VAL A 354 15.02 -3.23 -2.90
CA VAL A 354 13.92 -3.06 -3.86
C VAL A 354 13.44 -1.62 -3.79
N TRP A 355 14.06 -0.75 -4.59
CA TRP A 355 13.75 0.69 -4.60
C TRP A 355 12.28 1.01 -4.88
N PHE A 356 11.56 0.11 -5.56
CA PHE A 356 10.13 0.24 -5.88
C PHE A 356 9.19 -0.29 -4.78
N TYR A 357 9.74 -0.80 -3.67
CA TYR A 357 9.01 -1.24 -2.47
C TYR A 357 7.93 -2.32 -2.70
N GLY A 358 8.12 -3.18 -3.71
CA GLY A 358 7.23 -4.31 -4.00
C GLY A 358 5.87 -3.89 -4.56
N GLY A 359 4.86 -4.74 -4.34
CA GLY A 359 3.48 -4.48 -4.73
C GLY A 359 2.92 -3.25 -4.01
N SER A 360 2.77 -2.12 -4.72
CA SER A 360 2.38 -0.85 -4.08
C SER A 360 1.77 0.15 -5.05
N TYR A 361 0.87 1.03 -4.58
CA TYR A 361 0.45 2.21 -5.33
C TYR A 361 1.44 3.37 -5.11
N GLY A 362 2.24 3.68 -6.14
CA GLY A 362 3.29 4.70 -6.11
C GLY A 362 4.42 4.41 -5.10
N ALA A 363 5.28 5.40 -4.86
CA ALA A 363 6.34 5.32 -3.85
C ALA A 363 5.76 5.44 -2.42
N ARG A 364 5.16 4.36 -1.90
CA ARG A 364 4.40 4.36 -0.63
C ARG A 364 5.15 4.88 0.58
N VAL A 365 6.46 4.68 0.62
CA VAL A 365 7.32 5.19 1.71
C VAL A 365 7.41 6.70 1.78
N MET A 366 7.07 7.42 0.70
CA MET A 366 7.01 8.88 0.70
C MET A 366 5.78 9.43 1.42
N ILE A 367 4.72 8.63 1.60
CA ILE A 367 3.48 9.03 2.30
C ILE A 367 3.80 9.57 3.69
N ASP A 368 4.73 8.91 4.36
CA ASP A 368 5.18 9.20 5.71
C ASP A 368 5.70 10.66 5.82
N TYR A 369 6.20 11.24 4.72
CA TYR A 369 6.78 12.59 4.65
C TYR A 369 5.86 13.65 4.00
N TYR A 370 4.65 13.28 3.56
CA TYR A 370 3.76 14.20 2.84
C TYR A 370 3.40 15.46 3.65
N SER A 371 3.26 15.34 4.96
CA SER A 371 2.94 16.47 5.83
C SER A 371 4.02 17.55 5.80
N LEU A 372 5.31 17.17 5.71
CA LEU A 372 6.43 18.11 5.60
C LEU A 372 6.44 18.84 4.25
N ILE A 373 6.14 18.13 3.15
CA ILE A 373 6.05 18.74 1.81
C ILE A 373 4.90 19.76 1.77
N ILE A 374 3.75 19.45 2.37
CA ILE A 374 2.61 20.38 2.49
C ILE A 374 2.99 21.63 3.28
N VAL A 375 3.71 21.46 4.39
CA VAL A 375 4.16 22.56 5.24
C VAL A 375 5.17 23.44 4.50
N PHE A 376 6.03 22.85 3.67
CA PHE A 376 6.94 23.58 2.81
C PHE A 376 6.20 24.40 1.74
N ALA A 377 5.27 23.76 1.03
CA ALA A 377 4.45 24.38 -0.02
C ALA A 377 3.57 25.52 0.49
N SER A 378 3.18 25.49 1.77
CA SER A 378 2.34 26.52 2.41
C SER A 378 2.90 27.94 2.30
N SER A 379 4.22 28.09 2.12
CA SER A 379 4.88 29.40 1.97
C SER A 379 4.32 30.19 0.78
N ALA A 380 4.01 29.54 -0.34
CA ALA A 380 3.44 30.16 -1.53
C ALA A 380 2.02 30.71 -1.30
N PHE A 381 1.23 30.03 -0.48
CA PHE A 381 -0.17 30.40 -0.20
C PHE A 381 -0.32 31.61 0.72
N THR A 382 0.78 32.01 1.37
CA THR A 382 0.84 33.23 2.18
C THR A 382 1.29 34.47 1.39
N LEU A 383 1.64 34.33 0.11
CA LEU A 383 1.99 35.46 -0.76
C LEU A 383 0.75 36.29 -1.11
N LYS A 384 0.96 37.57 -1.47
CA LYS A 384 -0.15 38.48 -1.86
C LYS A 384 -0.76 38.13 -3.22
N SER A 385 0.02 37.60 -4.16
CA SER A 385 -0.45 37.30 -5.53
C SER A 385 -1.45 36.14 -5.55
N ASN A 386 -2.59 36.34 -6.20
CA ASN A 386 -3.63 35.32 -6.36
C ASN A 386 -3.49 34.49 -7.65
N ARG A 387 -2.75 34.99 -8.66
CA ARG A 387 -2.58 34.29 -9.96
C ARG A 387 -2.01 32.89 -9.78
N PHE A 388 -0.93 32.77 -8.99
CA PHE A 388 -0.33 31.48 -8.68
C PHE A 388 -1.31 30.58 -7.92
N LYS A 389 -2.00 31.10 -6.91
CA LYS A 389 -2.95 30.32 -6.10
C LYS A 389 -4.06 29.69 -6.94
N ILE A 390 -4.55 30.40 -7.97
CA ILE A 390 -5.54 29.87 -8.92
C ILE A 390 -4.94 28.73 -9.76
N ILE A 391 -3.80 28.95 -10.41
CA ILE A 391 -3.11 27.93 -11.21
C ILE A 391 -2.84 26.67 -10.37
N ILE A 392 -2.43 26.85 -9.12
CA ILE A 392 -2.15 25.75 -8.19
C ILE A 392 -3.42 25.00 -7.83
N SER A 393 -4.52 25.72 -7.56
CA SER A 393 -5.80 25.07 -7.24
C SER A 393 -6.30 24.22 -8.40
N LEU A 394 -6.13 24.70 -9.64
CA LEU A 394 -6.46 23.94 -10.85
C LEU A 394 -5.55 22.72 -11.02
N ALA A 395 -4.26 22.86 -10.75
CA ALA A 395 -3.32 21.73 -10.78
C ALA A 395 -3.67 20.66 -9.73
N ILE A 396 -3.96 21.07 -8.49
CA ILE A 396 -4.38 20.17 -7.40
C ILE A 396 -5.67 19.46 -7.79
N LEU A 397 -6.65 20.17 -8.35
CA LEU A 397 -7.92 19.58 -8.80
C LEU A 397 -7.67 18.51 -9.89
N SER A 398 -6.84 18.84 -10.88
CA SER A 398 -6.49 17.94 -11.99
C SER A 398 -5.75 16.69 -11.51
N PHE A 399 -4.76 16.85 -10.62
CA PHE A 399 -4.03 15.72 -10.05
C PHE A 399 -4.87 14.91 -9.06
N SER A 400 -5.83 15.53 -8.37
CA SER A 400 -6.81 14.81 -7.55
C SER A 400 -7.66 13.89 -8.42
N TYR A 401 -8.17 14.39 -9.55
CA TYR A 401 -8.91 13.56 -10.50
C TYR A 401 -8.08 12.36 -10.98
N ILE A 402 -6.82 12.60 -11.38
CA ILE A 402 -5.92 11.52 -11.83
C ILE A 402 -5.68 10.49 -10.72
N SER A 403 -5.35 10.93 -9.51
CA SER A 403 -5.03 10.02 -8.41
C SER A 403 -6.26 9.24 -7.91
N ILE A 404 -7.45 9.84 -7.97
CA ILE A 404 -8.71 9.13 -7.69
C ILE A 404 -8.93 7.99 -8.68
N ILE A 405 -8.82 8.28 -9.99
CA ILE A 405 -8.98 7.26 -11.03
C ILE A 405 -7.90 6.19 -10.89
N GLN A 406 -6.64 6.57 -10.68
CA GLN A 406 -5.55 5.59 -10.50
C GLN A 406 -5.72 4.74 -9.25
N THR A 407 -6.30 5.27 -8.17
CA THR A 407 -6.62 4.48 -6.98
C THR A 407 -7.66 3.41 -7.31
N TYR A 408 -8.72 3.76 -8.05
CA TYR A 408 -9.69 2.78 -8.55
C TYR A 408 -9.02 1.75 -9.47
N GLN A 409 -8.15 2.19 -10.39
CA GLN A 409 -7.44 1.30 -11.30
C GLN A 409 -6.55 0.30 -10.57
N TYR A 410 -5.84 0.74 -9.54
CA TYR A 410 -4.98 -0.11 -8.73
C TYR A 410 -5.79 -1.16 -7.96
N GLN A 411 -6.92 -0.75 -7.35
CA GLN A 411 -7.81 -1.66 -6.61
C GLN A 411 -8.58 -2.64 -7.50
N SER A 412 -8.78 -2.28 -8.77
CA SER A 412 -9.52 -3.06 -9.78
C SER A 412 -8.61 -3.86 -10.71
N PHE A 413 -7.32 -4.01 -10.39
CA PHE A 413 -6.34 -4.73 -11.22
C PHE A 413 -6.16 -4.15 -12.64
N ILE A 414 -6.53 -2.89 -12.88
CA ILE A 414 -6.26 -2.19 -14.14
C ILE A 414 -4.81 -1.70 -14.17
N LEU A 415 -4.30 -1.21 -13.03
CA LEU A 415 -2.88 -0.94 -12.82
C LEU A 415 -2.19 -2.17 -12.22
N ASP A 416 -1.03 -2.53 -12.77
CA ASP A 416 -0.20 -3.61 -12.24
C ASP A 416 0.46 -3.21 -10.91
N TRP A 417 0.47 -4.13 -9.95
CA TRP A 417 0.99 -3.84 -8.62
C TRP A 417 2.51 -3.74 -8.55
N GLY A 418 3.27 -4.37 -9.46
CA GLY A 418 4.74 -4.43 -9.39
C GLY A 418 5.48 -4.14 -10.69
N GLU A 419 4.90 -4.52 -11.84
CA GLU A 419 5.57 -4.61 -13.14
C GLU A 419 5.05 -3.59 -14.16
N MET A 420 4.72 -2.37 -13.68
CA MET A 420 4.36 -1.26 -14.56
C MET A 420 5.57 -0.75 -15.34
N ASN A 421 5.34 -0.38 -16.60
CA ASN A 421 6.30 0.29 -17.46
C ASN A 421 5.59 1.39 -18.27
N LYS A 422 6.33 2.13 -19.10
CA LYS A 422 5.78 3.24 -19.90
C LYS A 422 4.62 2.80 -20.79
N GLU A 423 4.77 1.68 -21.50
CA GLU A 423 3.74 1.16 -22.41
C GLU A 423 2.47 0.78 -21.64
N LYS A 424 2.60 -0.05 -20.60
CA LYS A 424 1.49 -0.46 -19.73
C LYS A 424 0.78 0.75 -19.13
N PHE A 425 1.54 1.74 -18.63
CA PHE A 425 0.99 2.95 -18.00
C PHE A 425 0.07 3.72 -18.94
N TRP A 426 0.55 4.02 -20.16
CA TRP A 426 -0.25 4.77 -21.12
C TRP A 426 -1.39 3.93 -21.72
N LYS A 427 -1.23 2.61 -21.84
CA LYS A 427 -2.27 1.69 -22.32
C LYS A 427 -3.53 1.72 -21.46
N VAL A 428 -3.38 1.85 -20.14
CA VAL A 428 -4.52 1.91 -19.20
C VAL A 428 -4.76 3.30 -18.62
N PHE A 429 -4.05 4.35 -19.05
CA PHE A 429 -4.15 5.67 -18.44
C PHE A 429 -5.59 6.20 -18.42
N LEU A 430 -6.12 6.45 -17.22
CA LEU A 430 -7.48 6.91 -16.94
C LEU A 430 -8.63 6.02 -17.47
N LYS A 431 -8.34 4.75 -17.79
CA LYS A 431 -9.33 3.75 -18.18
C LYS A 431 -9.98 3.09 -16.97
N THR A 432 -11.29 2.87 -17.00
CA THR A 432 -12.05 2.38 -15.83
C THR A 432 -13.01 1.24 -16.15
N GLU A 433 -13.20 0.96 -17.44
CA GLU A 433 -14.09 -0.08 -17.95
C GLU A 433 -13.54 -1.48 -17.65
N ASP A 434 -14.44 -2.46 -17.45
CA ASP A 434 -14.09 -3.81 -17.01
C ASP A 434 -13.12 -4.53 -17.95
N LYS A 435 -13.20 -4.25 -19.26
CA LYS A 435 -12.27 -4.77 -20.28
C LYS A 435 -10.80 -4.41 -20.06
N TYR A 436 -10.48 -3.42 -19.22
CA TYR A 436 -9.10 -3.08 -18.87
C TYR A 436 -8.60 -3.81 -17.62
N ARG A 437 -9.48 -4.44 -16.85
CA ARG A 437 -9.11 -5.18 -15.63
C ARG A 437 -8.21 -6.36 -15.98
N GLY A 438 -7.07 -6.42 -15.33
CA GLY A 438 -6.06 -7.44 -15.55
C GLY A 438 -5.28 -7.32 -16.87
N LEU A 439 -5.54 -6.30 -17.70
CA LEU A 439 -4.98 -6.23 -19.08
C LEU A 439 -3.45 -6.25 -19.08
N VAL A 440 -2.87 -5.49 -18.17
CA VAL A 440 -1.41 -5.32 -18.04
C VAL A 440 -0.76 -6.42 -17.19
N TRP A 441 -1.55 -7.38 -16.73
CA TRP A 441 -1.13 -8.54 -15.93
C TRP A 441 -0.91 -9.80 -16.78
N LEU A 442 -1.31 -9.75 -18.06
CA LEU A 442 -1.10 -10.84 -19.00
C LEU A 442 0.41 -11.02 -19.20
N LYS A 443 0.88 -12.24 -18.91
CA LYS A 443 2.24 -12.68 -19.21
C LYS A 443 2.22 -13.42 -20.54
N THR A 444 3.08 -13.00 -21.45
CA THR A 444 3.37 -13.75 -22.67
C THR A 444 4.60 -14.61 -22.42
N TYR A 445 4.49 -15.91 -22.70
CA TYR A 445 5.61 -16.84 -22.59
C TYR A 445 6.19 -17.07 -23.98
N ASP A 446 7.51 -17.03 -24.09
CA ASP A 446 8.20 -17.57 -25.27
C ASP A 446 8.29 -19.09 -25.10
N LEU A 447 7.62 -19.81 -25.99
CA LEU A 447 7.54 -21.27 -25.99
C LEU A 447 8.41 -21.90 -27.06
N SER A 448 9.26 -21.11 -27.71
CA SER A 448 10.20 -21.59 -28.73
C SER A 448 11.13 -22.63 -28.11
N GLY A 449 11.07 -23.86 -28.60
CA GLY A 449 11.89 -24.98 -28.12
C GLY A 449 11.38 -25.68 -26.85
N LYS A 450 10.20 -25.31 -26.32
CA LYS A 450 9.56 -26.01 -25.19
C LYS A 450 8.74 -27.21 -25.69
N GLU A 451 8.83 -28.33 -24.98
CA GLU A 451 8.19 -29.59 -25.36
C GLU A 451 6.71 -29.60 -24.96
N VAL A 452 5.83 -30.00 -25.88
CA VAL A 452 4.39 -30.18 -25.61
C VAL A 452 4.19 -31.58 -25.04
N ARG A 453 3.70 -31.66 -23.81
CA ARG A 453 3.42 -32.93 -23.11
C ARG A 453 1.99 -33.41 -23.28
N PHE A 454 1.07 -32.48 -23.52
CA PHE A 454 -0.35 -32.78 -23.72
C PHE A 454 -0.96 -31.78 -24.71
N SER A 455 -1.82 -32.26 -25.60
CA SER A 455 -2.59 -31.43 -26.53
C SER A 455 -3.99 -32.01 -26.68
N LYS A 456 -5.01 -31.15 -26.66
CA LYS A 456 -6.41 -31.56 -26.90
C LYS A 456 -7.20 -30.42 -27.52
N ASP A 457 -7.93 -30.74 -28.60
CA ASP A 457 -8.79 -29.81 -29.33
C ASP A 457 -10.27 -30.04 -29.00
N TYR A 458 -11.04 -28.95 -28.92
CA TYR A 458 -12.46 -28.95 -28.57
C TYR A 458 -13.29 -28.29 -29.68
N PRO A 459 -13.79 -29.07 -30.66
CA PRO A 459 -14.44 -28.52 -31.84
C PRO A 459 -15.79 -27.84 -31.53
N LYS A 460 -16.16 -26.87 -32.38
CA LYS A 460 -17.41 -26.07 -32.35
C LYS A 460 -18.69 -26.82 -32.00
N ALA A 461 -18.80 -28.09 -32.40
CA ALA A 461 -19.98 -28.92 -32.17
C ALA A 461 -20.19 -29.26 -30.67
N MET A 462 -19.11 -29.49 -29.91
CA MET A 462 -19.21 -29.73 -28.46
C MET A 462 -19.66 -28.45 -27.73
N LEU A 463 -19.10 -27.30 -28.10
CA LEU A 463 -19.32 -26.02 -27.42
C LEU A 463 -20.74 -25.44 -27.60
N LYS A 464 -21.42 -25.79 -28.71
CA LYS A 464 -22.82 -25.37 -28.94
C LYS A 464 -23.83 -26.08 -28.03
N SER A 465 -23.48 -27.22 -27.45
CA SER A 465 -24.39 -28.01 -26.62
C SER A 465 -24.42 -27.60 -25.14
N THR A 466 -23.50 -26.72 -24.73
CA THR A 466 -23.14 -26.58 -23.29
C THR A 466 -23.25 -25.16 -22.73
N VAL A 467 -23.51 -24.12 -23.53
CA VAL A 467 -23.33 -22.74 -23.06
C VAL A 467 -24.60 -21.90 -23.14
N ASN A 468 -25.35 -21.88 -22.03
CA ASN A 468 -26.27 -20.79 -21.71
C ASN A 468 -25.51 -19.68 -20.98
N LYS A 469 -26.09 -18.46 -20.88
CA LYS A 469 -25.54 -17.38 -20.04
C LYS A 469 -25.30 -17.93 -18.63
N GLY A 470 -24.07 -17.80 -18.11
CA GLY A 470 -23.66 -18.43 -16.85
C GLY A 470 -22.53 -19.46 -17.01
N TYR A 471 -22.41 -20.34 -16.02
CA TYR A 471 -21.25 -21.22 -15.80
C TYR A 471 -21.40 -22.56 -16.52
N SER A 472 -20.44 -22.91 -17.38
CA SER A 472 -20.45 -24.14 -18.17
C SER A 472 -19.12 -24.87 -18.05
N THR A 473 -19.14 -26.20 -17.85
CA THR A 473 -17.93 -27.02 -17.88
C THR A 473 -17.60 -27.35 -19.33
N ILE A 474 -16.38 -27.01 -19.78
CA ILE A 474 -15.87 -27.39 -21.10
C ILE A 474 -15.35 -28.82 -21.04
N ASP A 475 -14.48 -29.12 -20.07
CA ASP A 475 -13.91 -30.45 -19.90
C ASP A 475 -13.36 -30.69 -18.49
N THR A 476 -13.13 -31.96 -18.16
CA THR A 476 -12.41 -32.42 -16.98
C THR A 476 -11.39 -33.48 -17.39
N ILE A 477 -10.11 -33.15 -17.27
CA ILE A 477 -8.98 -34.02 -17.63
C ILE A 477 -8.35 -34.57 -16.35
N PHE A 478 -8.23 -35.89 -16.25
CA PHE A 478 -7.51 -36.53 -15.16
C PHE A 478 -6.03 -36.71 -15.55
N PHE A 479 -5.13 -36.16 -14.73
CA PHE A 479 -3.69 -36.30 -14.88
C PHE A 479 -3.20 -37.35 -13.89
N GLN A 480 -2.70 -38.49 -14.40
CA GLN A 480 -2.08 -39.52 -13.56
C GLN A 480 -0.63 -39.13 -13.27
N ALA A 481 -0.11 -39.49 -12.08
CA ALA A 481 1.29 -39.23 -11.71
C ALA A 481 2.33 -39.82 -12.69
N GLU A 482 1.98 -40.82 -13.51
CA GLU A 482 2.87 -41.32 -14.57
C GLU A 482 3.00 -40.32 -15.74
N THR A 483 1.94 -39.57 -16.05
CA THR A 483 1.94 -38.56 -17.13
C THR A 483 2.76 -37.31 -16.76
N SER A 484 2.97 -37.08 -15.46
CA SER A 484 3.80 -35.98 -14.99
C SER A 484 5.28 -36.36 -14.88
N LYS A 485 5.65 -37.64 -14.70
CA LYS A 485 7.07 -38.07 -14.66
C LYS A 485 7.87 -37.64 -15.89
N ASP A 486 7.21 -37.43 -17.03
CA ASP A 486 7.83 -36.99 -18.27
C ASP A 486 8.21 -35.49 -18.30
N PHE A 487 7.68 -34.67 -17.38
CA PHE A 487 8.08 -33.27 -17.26
C PHE A 487 9.47 -33.16 -16.61
N LYS A 488 10.41 -32.54 -17.31
CA LYS A 488 11.79 -32.30 -16.86
C LYS A 488 11.91 -31.07 -15.96
N GLU A 489 11.06 -30.07 -16.17
CA GLU A 489 11.07 -28.82 -15.43
C GLU A 489 10.09 -28.88 -14.25
N GLU A 490 10.31 -28.03 -13.22
CA GLU A 490 9.45 -27.99 -12.02
C GLU A 490 8.08 -27.34 -12.26
N LYS A 491 7.87 -26.76 -13.44
CA LYS A 491 6.65 -26.02 -13.80
C LYS A 491 5.99 -26.60 -15.04
N ALA A 492 4.68 -26.51 -15.06
CA ALA A 492 3.87 -26.78 -16.23
C ALA A 492 3.14 -25.51 -16.64
N LEU A 493 3.08 -25.27 -17.95
CA LEU A 493 2.34 -24.15 -18.52
C LEU A 493 1.19 -24.67 -19.36
N VAL A 494 -0.05 -24.41 -18.93
CA VAL A 494 -1.24 -24.67 -19.74
C VAL A 494 -1.49 -23.45 -20.62
N LYS A 495 -1.46 -23.68 -21.92
CA LYS A 495 -1.84 -22.73 -22.96
C LYS A 495 -3.22 -23.11 -23.48
N LEU A 496 -4.14 -22.15 -23.52
CA LEU A 496 -5.43 -22.28 -24.17
C LEU A 496 -5.49 -21.29 -25.34
N ASP A 497 -5.53 -21.80 -26.57
CA ASP A 497 -5.81 -21.01 -27.78
C ASP A 497 -7.31 -21.13 -28.09
N ILE A 498 -8.03 -20.02 -28.08
CA ILE A 498 -9.49 -19.98 -28.14
C ILE A 498 -9.91 -19.15 -29.33
N VAL A 499 -10.50 -19.79 -30.34
CA VAL A 499 -11.08 -19.11 -31.48
C VAL A 499 -12.47 -18.62 -31.08
N THR A 500 -12.67 -17.31 -31.04
CA THR A 500 -13.89 -16.70 -30.51
C THR A 500 -14.31 -15.45 -31.27
N SER A 501 -15.59 -15.11 -31.18
CA SER A 501 -16.11 -13.80 -31.55
C SER A 501 -16.95 -13.20 -30.44
N PHE A 502 -16.73 -11.94 -30.09
CA PHE A 502 -17.46 -11.24 -29.01
C PHE A 502 -17.48 -9.72 -29.26
N GLN A 503 -18.24 -8.96 -28.46
CA GLN A 503 -18.33 -7.50 -28.54
C GLN A 503 -17.47 -6.79 -27.48
N GLU A 504 -17.59 -7.16 -26.21
CA GLU A 504 -16.91 -6.49 -25.09
C GLU A 504 -15.70 -7.27 -24.56
N GLY A 505 -15.67 -8.59 -24.77
CA GLY A 505 -14.61 -9.51 -24.37
C GLY A 505 -14.70 -9.97 -22.92
N THR A 506 -15.85 -9.77 -22.26
CA THR A 506 -16.08 -9.95 -20.82
C THR A 506 -16.29 -11.39 -20.38
N ASP A 507 -16.46 -12.33 -21.30
CA ASP A 507 -16.54 -13.75 -20.95
C ASP A 507 -15.24 -14.25 -20.30
N GLU A 508 -15.33 -15.28 -19.47
CA GLU A 508 -14.19 -15.79 -18.71
C GLU A 508 -13.92 -17.27 -18.98
N ILE A 509 -12.65 -17.66 -18.90
CA ILE A 509 -12.22 -19.04 -18.78
C ILE A 509 -11.65 -19.26 -17.39
N ILE A 510 -12.12 -20.30 -16.75
CA ILE A 510 -11.62 -20.74 -15.45
C ILE A 510 -10.87 -22.04 -15.64
N VAL A 511 -9.66 -22.08 -15.11
CA VAL A 511 -8.90 -23.31 -14.94
C VAL A 511 -8.83 -23.66 -13.47
N VAL A 512 -9.29 -24.86 -13.14
CA VAL A 512 -9.28 -25.44 -11.80
C VAL A 512 -8.47 -26.72 -11.82
N VAL A 513 -7.69 -26.95 -10.77
CA VAL A 513 -7.13 -28.27 -10.50
C VAL A 513 -7.64 -28.72 -9.14
N ASP A 514 -8.37 -29.83 -9.12
CA ASP A 514 -8.88 -30.44 -7.90
C ASP A 514 -8.12 -31.73 -7.57
N ASN A 515 -8.11 -32.10 -6.30
CA ASN A 515 -7.77 -33.45 -5.87
C ASN A 515 -8.82 -34.46 -6.37
N PRO A 516 -8.52 -35.78 -6.39
CA PRO A 516 -9.50 -36.81 -6.70
C PRO A 516 -10.70 -36.82 -5.74
N ASP A 517 -10.51 -36.32 -4.52
CA ASP A 517 -11.57 -36.15 -3.51
C ASP A 517 -12.44 -34.89 -3.71
N GLY A 518 -12.13 -34.08 -4.74
CA GLY A 518 -12.86 -32.87 -5.09
C GLY A 518 -12.40 -31.59 -4.37
N SER A 519 -11.40 -31.65 -3.48
CA SER A 519 -10.86 -30.45 -2.84
C SER A 519 -9.98 -29.65 -3.79
N ASN A 520 -10.10 -28.31 -3.76
CA ASN A 520 -9.41 -27.44 -4.71
C ASN A 520 -7.90 -27.31 -4.41
N ARG A 521 -7.05 -27.58 -5.41
CA ARG A 521 -5.60 -27.33 -5.35
C ARG A 521 -5.21 -26.00 -5.98
N TYR A 522 -5.91 -25.61 -7.04
CA TYR A 522 -5.63 -24.42 -7.82
C TYR A 522 -6.91 -23.91 -8.49
N TYR A 523 -7.00 -22.59 -8.61
CA TYR A 523 -8.04 -21.91 -9.34
C TYR A 523 -7.44 -20.65 -9.97
N SER A 524 -7.78 -20.39 -11.23
CA SER A 524 -7.46 -19.14 -11.91
C SER A 524 -8.55 -18.83 -12.93
N SER A 525 -9.07 -17.59 -12.88
CA SER A 525 -10.00 -17.08 -13.89
C SER A 525 -9.31 -16.01 -14.74
N GLN A 526 -9.49 -16.10 -16.06
CA GLN A 526 -9.06 -15.07 -16.99
C GLN A 526 -10.19 -14.72 -17.96
N VAL A 527 -10.46 -13.42 -18.06
CA VAL A 527 -11.33 -12.84 -19.09
C VAL A 527 -10.72 -13.10 -20.48
N LEU A 528 -11.53 -13.53 -21.45
CA LEU A 528 -11.10 -13.96 -22.78
C LEU A 528 -10.31 -12.88 -23.51
N ILE A 529 -10.75 -11.62 -23.46
CA ILE A 529 -9.95 -10.49 -23.93
C ILE A 529 -10.02 -9.33 -22.96
N ARG A 530 -8.84 -8.85 -22.60
CA ARG A 530 -8.64 -7.61 -21.88
C ARG A 530 -8.15 -6.62 -22.94
N GLY A 531 -8.92 -5.61 -23.32
CA GLY A 531 -8.52 -4.75 -24.44
C GLY A 531 -9.44 -3.55 -24.74
N PRO A 532 -8.91 -2.51 -25.41
CA PRO A 532 -9.64 -1.26 -25.67
C PRO A 532 -10.72 -1.36 -26.76
N GLY A 533 -10.81 -2.48 -27.48
CA GLY A 533 -11.74 -2.66 -28.60
C GLY A 533 -13.18 -2.36 -28.21
N LYS A 534 -13.88 -1.60 -29.07
CA LYS A 534 -15.35 -1.56 -29.17
C LYS A 534 -15.82 -2.29 -30.42
N GLU A 535 -14.88 -2.88 -31.16
CA GLU A 535 -15.13 -3.55 -32.41
C GLU A 535 -15.34 -5.03 -32.12
N ASN A 536 -16.29 -5.63 -32.82
CA ASN A 536 -16.50 -7.07 -32.79
C ASN A 536 -15.16 -7.76 -33.07
N PHE A 537 -14.62 -8.42 -32.06
CA PHE A 537 -13.44 -9.23 -32.26
C PHE A 537 -13.87 -10.55 -32.88
N SER A 538 -13.13 -11.02 -33.87
CA SER A 538 -13.24 -12.38 -34.39
C SER A 538 -11.83 -12.86 -34.67
N GLY A 539 -11.34 -13.81 -33.86
CA GLY A 539 -9.98 -14.29 -33.95
C GLY A 539 -9.62 -15.26 -32.83
N THR A 540 -8.33 -15.51 -32.65
CA THR A 540 -7.81 -16.39 -31.60
C THR A 540 -7.33 -15.55 -30.42
N THR A 541 -7.81 -15.86 -29.21
CA THR A 541 -7.23 -15.37 -27.96
C THR A 541 -6.41 -16.48 -27.29
N THR A 542 -5.29 -16.13 -26.67
CA THR A 542 -4.41 -17.09 -26.02
C THR A 542 -4.34 -16.79 -24.53
N LEU A 543 -4.64 -17.77 -23.69
CA LEU A 543 -4.53 -17.69 -22.24
C LEU A 543 -3.43 -18.62 -21.75
N TYR A 544 -2.68 -18.15 -20.75
CA TYR A 544 -1.59 -18.90 -20.13
C TYR A 544 -1.85 -19.09 -18.64
N TYR A 545 -1.70 -20.32 -18.15
CA TYR A 545 -1.81 -20.70 -16.75
C TYR A 545 -0.54 -21.44 -16.31
N GLU A 546 0.25 -20.79 -15.47
CA GLU A 546 1.47 -21.36 -14.89
C GLU A 546 1.16 -21.93 -13.51
N PHE A 547 1.59 -23.16 -13.26
CA PHE A 547 1.56 -23.76 -11.92
C PHE A 547 2.72 -24.75 -11.75
N LYS A 548 3.05 -25.05 -10.49
CA LYS A 548 4.03 -26.09 -10.16
C LYS A 548 3.52 -27.43 -10.66
N LYS A 549 4.40 -28.22 -11.28
CA LYS A 549 4.11 -29.55 -11.83
C LYS A 549 3.35 -30.44 -10.85
N GLU A 550 3.80 -30.50 -9.60
CA GLU A 550 3.21 -31.29 -8.51
C GLU A 550 1.70 -31.06 -8.31
N LYS A 551 1.16 -29.91 -8.74
CA LYS A 551 -0.27 -29.65 -8.64
C LYS A 551 -1.10 -30.52 -9.59
N LEU A 552 -0.55 -30.92 -10.73
CA LEU A 552 -1.21 -31.80 -11.70
C LEU A 552 -1.15 -33.28 -11.30
N ASP A 553 -0.20 -33.68 -10.45
CA ASP A 553 0.02 -35.08 -10.10
C ASP A 553 -1.23 -35.68 -9.43
N ASP A 554 -1.84 -36.69 -10.07
CA ASP A 554 -3.11 -37.28 -9.63
C ASP A 554 -4.21 -36.22 -9.44
N GLY A 555 -4.24 -35.19 -10.29
CA GLY A 555 -5.18 -34.07 -10.23
C GLY A 555 -6.22 -34.10 -11.34
N LEU A 556 -7.38 -33.47 -11.08
CA LEU A 556 -8.44 -33.23 -12.06
C LEU A 556 -8.36 -31.79 -12.55
N LEU A 557 -7.83 -31.58 -13.77
CA LEU A 557 -7.83 -30.29 -14.45
C LEU A 557 -9.22 -30.05 -15.07
N LYS A 558 -9.96 -29.08 -14.53
CA LYS A 558 -11.27 -28.67 -15.03
C LYS A 558 -11.15 -27.33 -15.74
N ILE A 559 -11.81 -27.22 -16.89
CA ILE A 559 -11.88 -25.99 -17.67
C ILE A 559 -13.34 -25.57 -17.73
N PHE A 560 -13.62 -24.35 -17.30
CA PHE A 560 -14.96 -23.78 -17.36
C PHE A 560 -14.97 -22.53 -18.22
N TYR A 561 -16.13 -22.28 -18.81
CA TYR A 561 -16.43 -21.06 -19.55
C TYR A 561 -17.61 -20.36 -18.88
N ILE A 562 -17.41 -19.10 -18.54
CA ILE A 562 -18.46 -18.21 -18.06
C ILE A 562 -18.83 -17.27 -19.19
N LYS A 563 -20.05 -17.44 -19.70
CA LYS A 563 -20.61 -16.57 -20.73
C LYS A 563 -21.32 -15.39 -20.08
N ASN A 564 -20.74 -14.20 -20.23
CA ASN A 564 -21.25 -12.93 -19.74
C ASN A 564 -21.96 -12.13 -20.85
N GLU A 565 -21.46 -12.21 -22.09
CA GLU A 565 -22.07 -11.58 -23.26
C GLU A 565 -23.07 -12.50 -23.96
N ASP A 566 -24.23 -11.97 -24.38
CA ASP A 566 -25.24 -12.80 -25.04
C ASP A 566 -24.80 -13.24 -26.45
N ASP A 567 -24.12 -12.36 -27.17
CA ASP A 567 -23.73 -12.55 -28.58
C ASP A 567 -22.37 -13.22 -28.79
N SER A 568 -21.65 -13.53 -27.71
CA SER A 568 -20.34 -14.17 -27.81
C SER A 568 -20.43 -15.62 -28.30
N LYS A 569 -19.43 -16.04 -29.08
CA LYS A 569 -19.32 -17.37 -29.68
C LYS A 569 -17.91 -17.90 -29.55
N ILE A 570 -17.73 -18.99 -28.82
CA ILE A 570 -16.53 -19.82 -28.95
C ILE A 570 -16.72 -20.77 -30.12
N LEU A 571 -15.76 -20.77 -31.02
CA LEU A 571 -15.71 -21.61 -32.21
C LEU A 571 -14.82 -22.83 -32.00
N ASP A 572 -13.70 -22.66 -31.31
CA ASP A 572 -12.73 -23.72 -31.07
C ASP A 572 -11.90 -23.40 -29.83
N ILE A 573 -11.41 -24.44 -29.16
CA ILE A 573 -10.44 -24.32 -28.07
C ILE A 573 -9.38 -25.38 -28.31
N GLU A 574 -8.12 -24.98 -28.34
CA GLU A 574 -6.97 -25.86 -28.32
C GLU A 574 -6.27 -25.70 -26.96
N LEU A 575 -6.16 -26.80 -26.21
CA LEU A 575 -5.38 -26.85 -24.98
C LEU A 575 -4.04 -27.53 -25.26
N ARG A 576 -2.95 -26.87 -24.88
CA ARG A 576 -1.61 -27.46 -24.85
C ARG A 576 -0.98 -27.31 -23.48
N ILE A 577 -0.27 -28.32 -23.01
CA ILE A 577 0.54 -28.24 -21.78
C ILE A 577 2.00 -28.40 -22.15
N PHE A 578 2.79 -27.39 -21.77
CA PHE A 578 4.22 -27.34 -22.00
C PHE A 578 4.97 -27.70 -20.73
N ASP A 579 6.06 -28.43 -20.91
CA ASP A 579 7.13 -28.60 -19.93
C ASP A 579 7.96 -27.30 -19.92
N PHE A 580 7.80 -26.48 -18.87
CA PHE A 580 8.22 -25.07 -18.88
C PHE A 580 9.31 -24.72 -17.88
#